data_AF-A0A958MTY2-F1
#
_entry.id   AF-A0A958MTY2-F1
#
_cell.length_a   1.000
_cell.length_b   1.000
_cell.length_c   1.000
_cell.angle_alpha   90.00
_cell.angle_beta   90.00
_cell.angle_gamma   90.00
#
_symmetry.space_group_name_H-M   'P 1'
#
loop_
_entity.id
_entity.type
_entity.pdbx_description
1 polymer ?
#
loop_
_entity_poly.entity_id
_entity_poly.type
_entity_poly.pdbx_seq_one_letter_code
_entity_poly.pdbx_strand_id
1 'polypeptide(L)'
;MSTWCPMPWMFHYVRTNGDYRVCCHQIQAKAVVRSEDGRTMNVKTHSVEEFRNSAEIQEMREQLLDDEWPESCKNCRTEEEAGLISRRQTEARRWSPVLTEGQCRQSSLPPVLGMELRLGNKCNLKCRMCHPRFSSAWYQDFVSLWGNKYPEYGKEIEILRDGRGDWTTLNVSYDWPLDQEAWRRLMPLLEGVRYIYISGGEPLLIEDHFKLLEKIISLGRAKEVTIEMASNLTVVPVKALELWPHFKRVGISASFDGVGGVNDYIRFPSKWENVERNLHTLNNLGEPVELWVQPCVQALNVLDLAKIYEWRMGFKIKNTLKSSSKSILNPLILQDPKYLSVQV
;
A
#
# COMPACT_ATOMS: atom_id res chain seq x y z
N MET A 1 15.19 -6.82 -24.73
CA MET A 1 13.81 -6.38 -24.38
C MET A 1 13.98 -5.20 -23.44
N SER A 2 13.24 -4.11 -23.63
CA SER A 2 13.44 -2.90 -22.80
C SER A 2 13.09 -3.14 -21.33
N THR A 3 13.95 -2.71 -20.39
CA THR A 3 13.68 -2.77 -18.93
C THR A 3 13.03 -1.49 -18.39
N TRP A 4 12.71 -0.53 -19.24
CA TRP A 4 12.16 0.77 -18.86
C TRP A 4 11.05 0.69 -17.80
N CYS A 5 11.17 1.53 -16.77
CA CYS A 5 10.20 1.67 -15.69
C CYS A 5 10.24 3.11 -15.17
N PRO A 6 9.10 3.86 -15.15
CA PRO A 6 9.11 5.26 -14.69
C PRO A 6 9.27 5.39 -13.17
N MET A 7 8.98 4.33 -12.39
CA MET A 7 8.83 4.40 -10.94
C MET A 7 10.01 5.05 -10.19
N PRO A 8 11.29 4.70 -10.47
CA PRO A 8 12.43 5.30 -9.78
C PRO A 8 12.56 6.83 -9.96
N TRP A 9 11.98 7.40 -11.02
CA TRP A 9 12.07 8.83 -11.29
C TRP A 9 10.97 9.64 -10.61
N MET A 10 9.76 9.10 -10.49
CA MET A 10 8.57 9.92 -10.19
C MET A 10 7.69 9.38 -9.06
N PHE A 11 7.97 8.18 -8.57
CA PHE A 11 7.15 7.51 -7.56
C PHE A 11 7.88 7.46 -6.22
N HIS A 12 7.14 7.68 -5.14
CA HIS A 12 7.70 7.63 -3.80
C HIS A 12 6.89 6.70 -2.90
N TYR A 13 7.55 5.71 -2.28
CA TYR A 13 6.91 4.74 -1.42
C TYR A 13 7.46 4.85 0.01
N VAL A 14 6.57 4.92 1.00
CA VAL A 14 6.91 4.90 2.43
C VAL A 14 6.34 3.62 3.07
N ARG A 15 7.23 2.77 3.62
CA ARG A 15 6.87 1.53 4.34
C ARG A 15 6.12 1.85 5.63
N THR A 16 5.52 0.81 6.22
CA THR A 16 4.84 0.89 7.52
C THR A 16 5.74 1.42 8.63
N ASN A 17 7.05 1.11 8.58
CA ASN A 17 8.06 1.60 9.52
C ASN A 17 8.71 2.94 9.11
N GLY A 18 8.23 3.58 8.05
CA GLY A 18 8.76 4.85 7.55
C GLY A 18 9.94 4.72 6.59
N ASP A 19 10.47 3.52 6.35
CA ASP A 19 11.59 3.34 5.41
C ASP A 19 11.14 3.64 3.97
N TYR A 20 11.99 4.32 3.22
CA TYR A 20 11.71 4.64 1.82
C TYR A 20 11.90 3.43 0.89
N ARG A 21 11.13 3.38 -0.19
CA ARG A 21 11.35 2.51 -1.37
C ARG A 21 10.93 3.20 -2.65
N VAL A 22 11.23 2.55 -3.77
CA VAL A 22 10.73 2.93 -5.10
C VAL A 22 9.37 2.30 -5.40
N CYS A 23 9.18 1.01 -5.10
CA CYS A 23 7.99 0.28 -5.51
C CYS A 23 7.66 -0.87 -4.54
N CYS A 24 6.36 -1.11 -4.30
CA CYS A 24 5.93 -2.17 -3.38
C CYS A 24 6.17 -3.58 -3.94
N HIS A 25 6.30 -3.71 -5.27
CA HIS A 25 6.54 -4.99 -5.95
C HIS A 25 8.01 -5.40 -5.98
N GLN A 26 8.94 -4.55 -5.54
CA GLN A 26 10.34 -4.93 -5.39
C GLN A 26 10.51 -6.09 -4.38
N ILE A 27 11.54 -6.89 -4.55
CA ILE A 27 11.95 -7.92 -3.56
C ILE A 27 12.22 -7.24 -2.22
N GLN A 28 11.43 -7.57 -1.20
CA GLN A 28 11.42 -6.82 0.07
C GLN A 28 12.79 -6.75 0.76
N ALA A 29 13.50 -7.88 0.79
CA ALA A 29 14.82 -8.01 1.40
C ALA A 29 15.94 -7.28 0.62
N LYS A 30 15.72 -6.97 -0.66
CA LYS A 30 16.72 -6.35 -1.55
C LYS A 30 16.42 -4.87 -1.84
N ALA A 31 15.39 -4.30 -1.22
CA ALA A 31 14.93 -2.94 -1.47
C ALA A 31 15.03 -2.07 -0.22
N VAL A 32 16.13 -2.22 0.52
CA VAL A 32 16.52 -1.34 1.63
C VAL A 32 17.57 -0.40 1.07
N VAL A 33 17.28 0.90 1.04
CA VAL A 33 18.21 1.92 0.54
C VAL A 33 18.98 2.49 1.72
N ARG A 34 20.29 2.66 1.56
CA ARG A 34 21.17 3.21 2.60
C ARG A 34 21.59 4.62 2.22
N SER A 35 21.75 5.46 3.23
CA SER A 35 22.44 6.74 3.10
C SER A 35 23.96 6.50 3.05
N GLU A 36 24.73 7.55 2.69
CA GLU A 36 26.20 7.49 2.64
C GLU A 36 26.84 7.07 3.97
N ASP A 37 26.19 7.36 5.09
CA ASP A 37 26.61 6.94 6.43
C ASP A 37 26.16 5.53 6.84
N GLY A 38 25.58 4.76 5.90
CA GLY A 38 25.15 3.38 6.09
C GLY A 38 23.81 3.20 6.81
N ARG A 39 23.14 4.28 7.24
CA ARG A 39 21.80 4.20 7.86
C ARG A 39 20.73 3.86 6.83
N THR A 40 19.67 3.19 7.25
CA THR A 40 18.50 2.98 6.38
C THR A 40 17.80 4.31 6.15
N MET A 41 17.55 4.68 4.88
CA MET A 41 16.84 5.91 4.56
C MET A 41 15.37 5.82 4.98
N ASN A 42 14.92 6.77 5.79
CA ASN A 42 13.64 6.74 6.46
C ASN A 42 13.04 8.15 6.55
N VAL A 43 11.71 8.27 6.43
CA VAL A 43 10.98 9.54 6.41
C VAL A 43 11.19 10.42 7.64
N LYS A 44 11.46 9.81 8.79
CA LYS A 44 11.73 10.54 10.04
C LYS A 44 13.13 11.17 10.06
N THR A 45 14.06 10.71 9.23
CA THR A 45 15.48 11.08 9.31
C THR A 45 16.07 11.67 8.03
N HIS A 46 15.48 11.37 6.87
CA HIS A 46 15.98 11.78 5.56
C HIS A 46 14.86 12.43 4.75
N SER A 47 15.20 13.46 3.98
CA SER A 47 14.34 14.06 2.97
C SER A 47 14.12 13.12 1.78
N VAL A 48 13.05 13.38 1.04
CA VAL A 48 12.77 12.64 -0.21
C VAL A 48 13.79 12.98 -1.29
N GLU A 49 14.36 14.18 -1.28
CA GLU A 49 15.42 14.57 -2.21
C GLU A 49 16.72 13.78 -1.99
N GLU A 50 17.16 13.66 -0.73
CA GLU A 50 18.29 12.80 -0.37
C GLU A 50 18.04 11.36 -0.84
N PHE A 51 16.83 10.83 -0.62
CA PHE A 51 16.49 9.47 -1.08
C PHE A 51 16.57 9.32 -2.60
N ARG A 52 15.98 10.25 -3.36
CA ARG A 52 15.93 10.20 -4.83
C ARG A 52 17.30 10.37 -5.48
N ASN A 53 18.22 11.04 -4.78
CA ASN A 53 19.59 11.25 -5.21
C ASN A 53 20.60 10.32 -4.54
N SER A 54 20.16 9.30 -3.78
CA SER A 54 21.07 8.29 -3.22
C SER A 54 21.74 7.45 -4.30
N ALA A 55 22.94 6.95 -4.01
CA ALA A 55 23.74 6.18 -4.96
C ALA A 55 22.97 4.96 -5.51
N GLU A 56 22.28 4.22 -4.64
CA GLU A 56 21.52 3.03 -5.05
C GLU A 56 20.31 3.36 -5.95
N ILE A 57 19.71 4.54 -5.79
CA ILE A 57 18.61 4.99 -6.66
C ILE A 57 19.14 5.54 -7.99
N GLN A 58 20.32 6.15 -8.00
CA GLN A 58 21.00 6.54 -9.24
C GLN A 58 21.42 5.29 -10.04
N GLU A 59 22.08 4.33 -9.40
CA GLU A 59 22.50 3.06 -10.01
C GLU A 59 21.29 2.29 -10.58
N MET A 60 20.19 2.22 -9.83
CA MET A 60 18.95 1.59 -10.31
C MET A 60 18.42 2.25 -11.59
N ARG A 61 18.51 3.58 -11.69
CA ARG A 61 18.07 4.33 -12.87
C ARG A 61 18.97 4.04 -14.06
N GLU A 62 20.29 4.01 -13.86
CA GLU A 62 21.29 3.67 -14.88
C GLU A 62 21.06 2.25 -15.42
N GLN A 63 20.97 1.25 -14.54
CA GLN A 63 20.67 -0.14 -14.91
C GLN A 63 19.41 -0.23 -15.78
N LEU A 64 18.31 0.42 -15.36
CA LEU A 64 17.06 0.35 -16.11
C LEU A 64 17.10 1.07 -17.47
N LEU A 65 17.98 2.06 -17.64
CA LEU A 65 18.21 2.77 -18.91
C LEU A 65 19.16 2.01 -19.85
N ASP A 66 19.99 1.12 -19.30
CA ASP A 66 20.94 0.28 -20.03
C ASP A 66 20.39 -1.13 -20.30
N ASP A 67 19.08 -1.32 -20.14
CA ASP A 67 18.39 -2.60 -20.32
C ASP A 67 18.84 -3.72 -19.34
N GLU A 68 19.35 -3.32 -18.18
CA GLU A 68 19.75 -4.20 -17.09
C GLU A 68 18.70 -4.25 -15.98
N TRP A 69 18.59 -5.40 -15.31
CA TRP A 69 17.63 -5.59 -14.23
C TRP A 69 18.26 -5.34 -12.86
N PRO A 70 17.82 -4.30 -12.12
CA PRO A 70 18.21 -4.15 -10.73
C PRO A 70 17.80 -5.37 -9.91
N GLU A 71 18.64 -5.79 -8.96
CA GLU A 71 18.38 -6.97 -8.11
C GLU A 71 17.02 -6.89 -7.42
N SER A 72 16.66 -5.70 -6.94
CA SER A 72 15.39 -5.44 -6.26
C SER A 72 14.16 -5.56 -7.18
N CYS A 73 14.33 -5.48 -8.49
CA CYS A 73 13.26 -5.45 -9.50
C CYS A 73 12.98 -6.81 -10.15
N LYS A 74 13.70 -7.87 -9.77
CA LYS A 74 13.60 -9.20 -10.39
C LYS A 74 12.21 -9.85 -10.32
N ASN A 75 11.32 -9.46 -9.39
CA ASN A 75 9.94 -9.95 -9.40
C ASN A 75 9.23 -9.64 -10.73
N CYS A 76 9.37 -8.41 -11.26
CA CYS A 76 8.81 -8.03 -12.55
C CYS A 76 9.43 -8.85 -13.70
N ARG A 77 10.74 -9.16 -13.62
CA ARG A 77 11.43 -10.00 -14.59
C ARG A 77 10.84 -11.40 -14.62
N THR A 78 10.67 -12.03 -13.45
CA THR A 78 10.08 -13.36 -13.32
C THR A 78 8.65 -13.41 -13.86
N GLU A 79 7.84 -12.38 -13.59
CA GLU A 79 6.49 -12.26 -14.17
C GLU A 79 6.53 -12.23 -15.70
N GLU A 80 7.41 -11.41 -16.28
CA GLU A 80 7.52 -11.24 -17.73
C GLU A 80 8.09 -12.48 -18.43
N GLU A 81 9.08 -13.16 -17.84
CA GLU A 81 9.60 -14.43 -18.34
C GLU A 81 8.54 -15.53 -18.30
N ALA A 82 7.58 -15.45 -17.37
CA ALA A 82 6.40 -16.31 -17.31
C ALA A 82 5.25 -15.87 -18.25
N GLY A 83 5.45 -14.81 -19.06
CA GLY A 83 4.45 -14.28 -19.99
C GLY A 83 3.36 -13.42 -19.35
N LEU A 84 3.53 -13.00 -18.10
CA LEU A 84 2.59 -12.13 -17.39
C LEU A 84 2.92 -10.65 -17.62
N ILE A 85 1.91 -9.78 -17.45
CA ILE A 85 2.12 -8.33 -17.45
C ILE A 85 2.62 -7.92 -16.07
N SER A 86 3.85 -7.43 -15.99
CA SER A 86 4.42 -7.00 -14.72
C SER A 86 3.88 -5.65 -14.26
N ARG A 87 4.14 -5.33 -12.98
CA ARG A 87 3.85 -3.99 -12.46
C ARG A 87 4.58 -2.90 -13.25
N ARG A 88 5.84 -3.08 -13.63
CA ARG A 88 6.58 -2.03 -14.36
C ARG A 88 5.94 -1.71 -15.71
N GLN A 89 5.43 -2.72 -16.43
CA GLN A 89 4.74 -2.52 -17.71
C GLN A 89 3.41 -1.80 -17.51
N THR A 90 2.68 -2.15 -16.45
CA THR A 90 1.44 -1.45 -16.06
C THR A 90 1.70 0.02 -15.76
N GLU A 91 2.72 0.34 -14.94
CA GLU A 91 3.06 1.73 -14.60
C GLU A 91 3.63 2.48 -15.81
N ALA A 92 4.47 1.86 -16.64
CA ALA A 92 4.97 2.46 -17.87
C ALA A 92 3.82 2.89 -18.80
N ARG A 93 2.79 2.06 -18.96
CA ARG A 93 1.57 2.40 -19.72
C ARG A 93 0.75 3.51 -19.05
N ARG A 94 0.58 3.45 -17.72
CA ARG A 94 -0.16 4.46 -16.95
C ARG A 94 0.45 5.85 -17.09
N TRP A 95 1.78 5.93 -17.09
CA TRP A 95 2.50 7.20 -17.01
C TRP A 95 3.09 7.69 -18.33
N SER A 96 3.00 6.91 -19.42
CA SER A 96 3.51 7.32 -20.74
C SER A 96 2.97 8.66 -21.25
N PRO A 97 1.74 9.12 -20.94
CA PRO A 97 1.29 10.45 -21.37
C PRO A 97 1.96 11.62 -20.64
N VAL A 98 2.64 11.36 -19.51
CA VAL A 98 3.20 12.39 -18.61
C VAL A 98 4.72 12.27 -18.49
N LEU A 99 5.26 11.07 -18.61
CA LEU A 99 6.68 10.79 -18.47
C LEU A 99 7.12 9.69 -19.43
N THR A 100 8.10 10.03 -20.27
CA THR A 100 8.72 9.12 -21.23
C THR A 100 10.15 8.78 -20.83
N GLU A 101 10.68 7.67 -21.35
CA GLU A 101 12.08 7.27 -21.16
C GLU A 101 13.05 8.36 -21.62
N GLY A 102 12.79 8.98 -22.79
CA GLY A 102 13.65 10.03 -23.33
C GLY A 102 13.77 11.27 -22.44
N GLN A 103 12.70 11.64 -21.72
CA GLN A 103 12.75 12.72 -20.72
C GLN A 103 13.60 12.33 -19.51
N CYS A 104 13.61 11.05 -19.13
CA CYS A 104 14.33 10.55 -17.97
C CYS A 104 15.83 10.32 -18.21
N ARG A 105 16.27 10.37 -19.47
CA ARG A 105 17.69 10.42 -19.85
C ARG A 105 18.31 11.82 -19.69
N GLN A 106 17.50 12.84 -19.39
CA GLN A 106 17.97 14.19 -19.09
C GLN A 106 18.42 14.30 -17.63
N SER A 107 19.29 15.27 -17.31
CA SER A 107 19.91 15.38 -15.99
C SER A 107 18.95 15.80 -14.86
N SER A 108 17.78 16.39 -15.16
CA SER A 108 16.84 16.85 -14.14
C SER A 108 15.80 15.79 -13.80
N LEU A 109 15.58 15.57 -12.50
CA LEU A 109 14.52 14.69 -12.00
C LEU A 109 13.13 15.34 -12.21
N PRO A 110 12.12 14.59 -12.68
CA PRO A 110 10.76 15.10 -12.73
C PRO A 110 10.19 15.35 -11.32
N PRO A 111 9.08 16.09 -11.17
CA PRO A 111 8.39 16.15 -9.89
C PRO A 111 7.90 14.76 -9.44
N VAL A 112 7.64 14.59 -8.14
CA VAL A 112 6.95 13.39 -7.65
C VAL A 112 5.50 13.44 -8.14
N LEU A 113 5.12 12.45 -8.94
CA LEU A 113 3.80 12.36 -9.55
C LEU A 113 2.92 11.30 -8.87
N GLY A 114 3.55 10.30 -8.23
CA GLY A 114 2.86 9.20 -7.57
C GLY A 114 3.43 8.92 -6.19
N MET A 115 2.57 8.57 -5.23
CA MET A 115 3.01 8.18 -3.89
C MET A 115 2.26 6.95 -3.40
N GLU A 116 2.94 6.11 -2.63
CA GLU A 116 2.33 5.05 -1.82
C GLU A 116 2.73 5.25 -0.36
N LEU A 117 1.74 5.47 0.50
CA LEU A 117 1.97 5.73 1.92
C LEU A 117 1.35 4.61 2.76
N ARG A 118 2.19 3.89 3.51
CA ARG A 118 1.74 2.95 4.54
C ARG A 118 1.75 3.64 5.89
N LEU A 119 0.58 4.15 6.30
CA LEU A 119 0.42 5.02 7.46
C LEU A 119 0.50 4.23 8.79
N GLY A 120 1.65 3.64 9.07
CA GLY A 120 1.86 2.85 10.29
C GLY A 120 1.11 1.51 10.26
N ASN A 121 0.98 0.89 11.42
CA ASN A 121 0.37 -0.43 11.60
C ASN A 121 -0.90 -0.41 12.45
N LYS A 122 -1.49 0.77 12.73
CA LYS A 122 -2.70 0.86 13.55
C LYS A 122 -3.92 0.31 12.80
N CYS A 123 -4.38 -0.87 13.19
CA CYS A 123 -5.54 -1.54 12.60
C CYS A 123 -6.48 -2.02 13.70
N ASN A 124 -7.78 -2.05 13.41
CA ASN A 124 -8.79 -2.61 14.31
C ASN A 124 -8.99 -4.13 14.15
N LEU A 125 -8.33 -4.76 13.17
CA LEU A 125 -8.40 -6.20 12.91
C LEU A 125 -7.05 -6.88 13.16
N LYS A 126 -7.09 -8.14 13.60
CA LYS A 126 -5.96 -9.06 13.71
C LYS A 126 -6.19 -10.30 12.85
N CYS A 127 -6.27 -10.07 11.53
CA CYS A 127 -6.52 -11.12 10.55
C CYS A 127 -5.47 -12.24 10.67
N ARG A 128 -5.87 -13.51 10.50
CA ARG A 128 -5.05 -14.71 10.76
C ARG A 128 -3.78 -14.84 9.91
N MET A 129 -3.77 -14.19 8.74
CA MET A 129 -2.60 -14.11 7.87
C MET A 129 -1.73 -12.86 8.13
N CYS A 130 -2.21 -11.93 8.96
CA CYS A 130 -1.55 -10.66 9.24
C CYS A 130 -0.47 -10.83 10.31
N HIS A 131 0.37 -9.81 10.46
CA HIS A 131 1.54 -9.80 11.34
C HIS A 131 1.55 -8.51 12.17
N PRO A 132 2.15 -8.48 13.39
CA PRO A 132 2.36 -7.27 14.19
C PRO A 132 2.77 -6.02 13.40
N ARG A 133 3.69 -6.17 12.43
CA ARG A 133 4.15 -5.08 11.57
C ARG A 133 3.07 -4.42 10.70
N PHE A 134 1.90 -5.04 10.53
CA PHE A 134 0.79 -4.52 9.74
C PHE A 134 -0.48 -4.27 10.55
N SER A 135 -0.58 -4.85 11.75
CA SER A 135 -1.66 -4.59 12.69
C SER A 135 -1.15 -4.64 14.12
N SER A 136 -1.21 -3.51 14.82
CA SER A 136 -0.90 -3.41 16.25
C SER A 136 -1.86 -4.22 17.13
N ALA A 137 -3.05 -4.60 16.63
CA ALA A 137 -3.97 -5.49 17.34
C ALA A 137 -3.39 -6.91 17.54
N TRP A 138 -2.34 -7.27 16.81
CA TRP A 138 -1.64 -8.55 16.98
C TRP A 138 -0.65 -8.58 18.15
N TYR A 139 -0.24 -7.45 18.72
CA TYR A 139 0.88 -7.42 19.67
C TYR A 139 0.72 -8.37 20.85
N GLN A 140 -0.41 -8.35 21.55
CA GLN A 140 -0.65 -9.22 22.69
C GLN A 140 -0.61 -10.72 22.33
N ASP A 141 -1.36 -11.10 21.29
CA ASP A 141 -1.43 -12.49 20.83
C ASP A 141 -0.05 -12.95 20.36
N PHE A 142 0.69 -12.07 19.68
CA PHE A 142 2.01 -12.39 19.19
C PHE A 142 2.99 -12.67 20.33
N VAL A 143 3.04 -11.78 21.33
CA VAL A 143 3.87 -11.99 22.52
C VAL A 143 3.54 -13.30 23.22
N SER A 144 2.25 -13.64 23.30
CA SER A 144 1.77 -14.85 23.98
C SER A 144 2.11 -16.14 23.24
N LEU A 145 2.19 -16.11 21.91
CA LEU A 145 2.36 -17.29 21.06
C LEU A 145 3.80 -17.52 20.58
N TRP A 146 4.52 -16.45 20.25
CA TRP A 146 5.84 -16.52 19.61
C TRP A 146 6.93 -15.76 20.38
N GLY A 147 6.60 -15.22 21.55
CA GLY A 147 7.49 -14.33 22.29
C GLY A 147 7.47 -12.91 21.75
N ASN A 148 8.34 -12.05 22.29
CA ASN A 148 8.23 -10.61 22.09
C ASN A 148 9.14 -10.07 20.98
N LYS A 149 9.77 -10.91 20.17
CA LYS A 149 10.75 -10.49 19.16
C LYS A 149 10.45 -11.05 17.77
N TYR A 150 10.69 -10.26 16.74
CA TYR A 150 10.65 -10.74 15.35
C TYR A 150 11.61 -9.97 14.44
N PRO A 151 12.12 -10.59 13.37
CA PRO A 151 12.95 -9.91 12.39
C PRO A 151 12.10 -9.09 11.41
N GLU A 152 12.56 -7.87 11.10
CA GLU A 152 12.03 -7.05 10.02
C GLU A 152 13.17 -6.34 9.28
N TYR A 153 13.33 -6.67 7.99
CA TYR A 153 14.27 -6.01 7.08
C TYR A 153 15.71 -5.90 7.62
N GLY A 154 16.19 -6.95 8.30
CA GLY A 154 17.53 -7.00 8.89
C GLY A 154 17.66 -6.34 10.25
N LYS A 155 16.55 -5.95 10.89
CA LYS A 155 16.49 -5.45 12.27
C LYS A 155 15.69 -6.44 13.14
N GLU A 156 16.10 -6.62 14.39
CA GLU A 156 15.28 -7.31 15.39
C GLU A 156 14.35 -6.30 16.06
N ILE A 157 13.04 -6.53 15.95
CA ILE A 157 12.01 -5.71 16.56
C ILE A 157 11.59 -6.40 17.85
N GLU A 158 11.50 -5.62 18.93
CA GLU A 158 10.99 -6.09 20.20
C GLU A 158 9.67 -5.40 20.52
N ILE A 159 8.64 -6.17 20.85
CA ILE A 159 7.33 -5.70 21.33
C ILE A 159 7.41 -5.60 22.85
N LEU A 160 7.00 -4.47 23.40
CA LEU A 160 6.95 -4.25 24.84
C LEU A 160 5.78 -3.34 25.22
N ARG A 161 5.63 -3.08 26.52
CA ARG A 161 4.72 -2.05 27.02
C ARG A 161 5.50 -0.79 27.36
N ASP A 162 4.98 0.37 26.99
CA ASP A 162 5.53 1.67 27.38
C ASP A 162 5.27 1.97 28.87
N GLY A 163 5.73 3.12 29.36
CA GLY A 163 5.54 3.53 30.76
C GLY A 163 4.07 3.73 31.18
N ARG A 164 3.13 3.76 30.23
CA ARG A 164 1.67 3.82 30.47
C ARG A 164 1.02 2.44 30.40
N GLY A 165 1.78 1.41 30.05
CA GLY A 165 1.28 0.06 29.85
C GLY A 165 0.76 -0.19 28.44
N ASP A 166 0.87 0.75 27.51
CA ASP A 166 0.42 0.57 26.13
C ASP A 166 1.43 -0.23 25.31
N TRP A 167 0.95 -1.08 24.40
CA TRP A 167 1.85 -1.85 23.54
C TRP A 167 2.60 -0.95 22.54
N THR A 168 3.90 -1.18 22.42
CA THR A 168 4.80 -0.44 21.52
C THR A 168 5.92 -1.35 21.01
N THR A 169 6.79 -0.82 20.15
CA THR A 169 7.96 -1.53 19.63
C THR A 169 9.25 -0.75 19.87
N LEU A 170 10.33 -1.48 20.18
CA LEU A 170 11.70 -0.98 20.27
C LEU A 170 12.44 -1.19 18.94
N ASN A 171 13.50 -0.41 18.70
CA ASN A 171 14.38 -0.41 17.51
C ASN A 171 13.73 0.09 16.21
N VAL A 172 12.43 -0.14 16.03
CA VAL A 172 11.63 0.41 14.95
C VAL A 172 10.29 0.85 15.52
N SER A 173 9.84 2.04 15.15
CA SER A 173 8.50 2.51 15.46
C SER A 173 7.68 2.65 14.18
N TYR A 174 6.42 2.22 14.24
CA TYR A 174 5.43 2.38 13.17
C TYR A 174 4.64 3.69 13.31
N ASP A 175 5.15 4.63 14.12
CA ASP A 175 4.53 5.91 14.48
C ASP A 175 4.89 7.06 13.55
N TRP A 176 5.60 6.82 12.44
CA TRP A 176 5.99 7.89 11.53
C TRP A 176 4.82 8.78 11.08
N PRO A 177 3.55 8.32 10.97
CA PRO A 177 2.43 9.22 10.66
C PRO A 177 2.15 10.24 11.77
N LEU A 178 2.63 10.03 13.00
CA LEU A 178 2.53 10.98 14.11
C LEU A 178 3.71 11.96 14.15
N ASP A 179 4.74 11.73 13.33
CA ASP A 179 5.94 12.56 13.26
C ASP A 179 5.69 13.79 12.37
N GLN A 180 5.70 14.98 12.98
CA GLN A 180 5.44 16.23 12.27
C GLN A 180 6.51 16.56 11.24
N GLU A 181 7.76 16.17 11.51
CA GLU A 181 8.89 16.44 10.65
C GLU A 181 8.85 15.53 9.41
N ALA A 182 8.38 14.27 9.56
CA ALA A 182 8.06 13.41 8.43
C ALA A 182 7.03 14.06 7.49
N TRP A 183 5.95 14.62 8.04
CA TRP A 183 4.96 15.34 7.24
C TRP A 183 5.53 16.61 6.61
N ARG A 184 6.37 17.38 7.33
CA ARG A 184 7.04 18.56 6.78
C ARG A 184 7.86 18.23 5.53
N ARG A 185 8.42 17.03 5.45
CA ARG A 185 9.18 16.53 4.28
C ARG A 185 8.28 16.03 3.14
N LEU A 186 7.12 15.45 3.44
CA LEU A 186 6.22 14.89 2.43
C LEU A 186 5.28 15.93 1.81
N MET A 187 4.82 16.90 2.60
CA MET A 187 3.80 17.87 2.19
C MET A 187 4.18 18.72 0.96
N PRO A 188 5.44 19.17 0.78
CA PRO A 188 5.83 19.89 -0.44
C PRO A 188 5.68 19.06 -1.73
N LEU A 189 5.77 17.73 -1.65
CA LEU A 189 5.62 16.86 -2.82
C LEU A 189 4.21 16.89 -3.41
N LEU A 190 3.22 17.26 -2.59
CA LEU A 190 1.82 17.32 -2.99
C LEU A 190 1.53 18.38 -4.06
N GLU A 191 2.50 19.23 -4.42
CA GLU A 191 2.38 20.16 -5.55
C GLU A 191 2.46 19.46 -6.92
N GLY A 192 3.14 18.31 -7.02
CA GLY A 192 3.28 17.55 -8.27
C GLY A 192 2.39 16.31 -8.35
N VAL A 193 1.95 15.78 -7.21
CA VAL A 193 1.27 14.48 -7.11
C VAL A 193 -0.03 14.44 -7.90
N ARG A 194 -0.26 13.34 -8.62
CA ARG A 194 -1.48 13.03 -9.37
C ARG A 194 -2.14 11.72 -8.91
N TYR A 195 -1.39 10.88 -8.21
CA TYR A 195 -1.85 9.58 -7.73
C TYR A 195 -1.31 9.30 -6.33
N ILE A 196 -2.19 8.88 -5.41
CA ILE A 196 -1.81 8.46 -4.08
C ILE A 196 -2.46 7.12 -3.78
N TYR A 197 -1.65 6.11 -3.46
CA TYR A 197 -2.12 4.86 -2.88
C TYR A 197 -1.91 4.88 -1.36
N ILE A 198 -2.97 4.66 -0.59
CA ILE A 198 -2.92 4.70 0.87
C ILE A 198 -3.25 3.32 1.42
N SER A 199 -2.38 2.83 2.29
CA SER A 199 -2.60 1.62 3.06
C SER A 199 -1.90 1.75 4.43
N GLY A 200 -1.69 0.63 5.12
CA GLY A 200 -1.06 0.62 6.45
C GLY A 200 -2.12 0.69 7.54
N GLY A 201 -1.98 -0.22 8.51
CA GLY A 201 -3.04 -0.51 9.45
C GLY A 201 -4.41 -0.62 8.76
N GLU A 202 -5.36 0.19 9.21
CA GLU A 202 -6.58 0.52 8.48
C GLU A 202 -6.61 2.03 8.17
N PRO A 203 -6.51 2.47 6.90
CA PRO A 203 -6.40 3.90 6.55
C PRO A 203 -7.60 4.73 7.03
N LEU A 204 -8.80 4.15 7.06
CA LEU A 204 -10.01 4.87 7.50
C LEU A 204 -10.07 5.10 9.02
N LEU A 205 -9.08 4.63 9.79
CA LEU A 205 -8.98 4.86 11.24
C LEU A 205 -7.82 5.78 11.63
N ILE A 206 -7.09 6.31 10.65
CA ILE A 206 -5.87 7.08 10.88
C ILE A 206 -6.14 8.54 10.57
N GLU A 207 -6.07 9.43 11.57
CA GLU A 207 -6.42 10.85 11.39
C GLU A 207 -5.53 11.55 10.36
N ASP A 208 -4.25 11.19 10.30
CA ASP A 208 -3.30 11.80 9.38
C ASP A 208 -3.59 11.45 7.90
N HIS A 209 -4.36 10.39 7.63
CA HIS A 209 -4.95 10.16 6.30
C HIS A 209 -5.83 11.34 5.89
N PHE A 210 -6.73 11.77 6.78
CA PHE A 210 -7.65 12.87 6.49
C PHE A 210 -6.94 14.22 6.38
N LYS A 211 -5.93 14.47 7.21
CA LYS A 211 -5.09 15.69 7.10
C LYS A 211 -4.39 15.78 5.75
N LEU A 212 -3.91 14.66 5.22
CA LEU A 212 -3.33 14.59 3.87
C LEU A 212 -4.38 14.98 2.81
N LEU A 213 -5.61 14.44 2.91
CA LEU A 213 -6.68 14.77 1.97
C LEU A 213 -7.08 16.25 2.04
N GLU A 214 -7.27 16.78 3.25
CA GLU A 214 -7.56 18.20 3.50
C GLU A 214 -6.47 19.10 2.94
N LYS A 215 -5.19 18.73 3.11
CA LYS A 215 -4.08 19.50 2.52
C LYS A 215 -4.18 19.56 1.00
N ILE A 216 -4.43 18.44 0.32
CA ILE A 216 -4.56 18.41 -1.14
C ILE A 216 -5.72 19.27 -1.62
N ILE A 217 -6.84 19.26 -0.88
CA ILE A 217 -7.99 20.14 -1.15
C ILE A 217 -7.59 21.61 -0.98
N SER A 218 -6.88 21.96 0.10
CA SER A 218 -6.44 23.34 0.37
C SER A 218 -5.47 23.88 -0.68
N LEU A 219 -4.70 23.00 -1.35
CA LEU A 219 -3.81 23.35 -2.46
C LEU A 219 -4.57 23.56 -3.78
N GLY A 220 -5.89 23.32 -3.82
CA GLY A 220 -6.70 23.43 -5.03
C GLY A 220 -6.49 22.30 -6.04
N ARG A 221 -5.77 21.22 -5.66
CA ARG A 221 -5.34 20.17 -6.59
C ARG A 221 -6.19 18.91 -6.58
N ALA A 222 -7.17 18.79 -5.68
CA ALA A 222 -7.96 17.57 -5.49
C ALA A 222 -8.59 17.03 -6.80
N LYS A 223 -9.05 17.91 -7.69
CA LYS A 223 -9.64 17.55 -9.00
C LYS A 223 -8.64 16.96 -10.02
N GLU A 224 -7.35 17.01 -9.73
CA GLU A 224 -6.29 16.36 -10.52
C GLU A 224 -5.83 15.03 -9.90
N VAL A 225 -6.14 14.79 -8.61
CA VAL A 225 -5.57 13.71 -7.82
C VAL A 225 -6.51 12.52 -7.76
N THR A 226 -5.99 11.34 -8.12
CA THR A 226 -6.62 10.05 -7.86
C THR A 226 -6.11 9.49 -6.54
N ILE A 227 -7.04 9.11 -5.66
CA ILE A 227 -6.73 8.36 -4.44
C ILE A 227 -7.12 6.91 -4.69
N GLU A 228 -6.26 5.99 -4.31
CA GLU A 228 -6.61 4.58 -4.16
C GLU A 228 -6.28 4.12 -2.73
N MET A 229 -7.10 3.25 -2.16
CA MET A 229 -6.84 2.69 -0.84
C MET A 229 -7.32 1.25 -0.72
N ALA A 230 -6.65 0.48 0.13
CA ALA A 230 -7.16 -0.81 0.59
C ALA A 230 -7.74 -0.66 2.00
N SER A 231 -8.98 -1.10 2.17
CA SER A 231 -9.67 -1.01 3.46
C SER A 231 -10.40 -2.32 3.76
N ASN A 232 -10.41 -2.70 5.03
CA ASN A 232 -11.23 -3.79 5.54
C ASN A 232 -12.72 -3.44 5.60
N LEU A 233 -13.07 -2.16 5.41
CA LEU A 233 -14.44 -1.63 5.37
C LEU A 233 -15.31 -1.95 6.59
N THR A 234 -14.70 -2.22 7.74
CA THR A 234 -15.46 -2.37 9.00
C THR A 234 -16.03 -1.03 9.49
N VAL A 235 -15.40 0.09 9.10
CA VAL A 235 -15.81 1.46 9.43
C VAL A 235 -15.64 2.35 8.20
N VAL A 236 -16.61 3.22 7.93
CA VAL A 236 -16.51 4.31 6.95
C VAL A 236 -16.88 5.62 7.67
N PRO A 237 -15.89 6.46 8.04
CA PRO A 237 -16.16 7.70 8.75
C PRO A 237 -16.90 8.72 7.87
N VAL A 238 -17.76 9.53 8.48
CA VAL A 238 -18.46 10.65 7.80
C VAL A 238 -17.46 11.60 7.14
N LYS A 239 -16.36 11.90 7.83
CA LYS A 239 -15.26 12.73 7.31
C LYS A 239 -14.72 12.23 5.96
N ALA A 240 -14.65 10.91 5.75
CA ALA A 240 -14.24 10.35 4.46
C ALA A 240 -15.25 10.70 3.35
N LEU A 241 -16.54 10.57 3.66
CA LEU A 241 -17.65 10.88 2.74
C LEU A 241 -17.72 12.36 2.36
N GLU A 242 -17.33 13.25 3.27
CA GLU A 242 -17.25 14.70 3.03
C GLU A 242 -16.07 15.08 2.15
N LEU A 243 -14.92 14.40 2.31
CA LEU A 243 -13.69 14.74 1.60
C LEU A 243 -13.62 14.17 0.17
N TRP A 244 -14.09 12.94 -0.03
CA TRP A 244 -13.98 12.24 -1.33
C TRP A 244 -14.59 12.97 -2.54
N PRO A 245 -15.74 13.67 -2.44
CA PRO A 245 -16.33 14.42 -3.56
C PRO A 245 -15.42 15.50 -4.17
N HIS A 246 -14.40 15.96 -3.43
CA HIS A 246 -13.46 16.95 -3.94
C HIS A 246 -12.45 16.37 -4.93
N PHE A 247 -12.21 15.06 -4.90
CA PHE A 247 -11.14 14.42 -5.68
C PHE A 247 -11.57 14.08 -7.11
N LYS A 248 -10.58 13.86 -7.99
CA LYS A 248 -10.79 13.36 -9.35
C LYS A 248 -11.44 11.98 -9.34
N ARG A 249 -10.94 11.11 -8.46
CA ARG A 249 -11.32 9.70 -8.35
C ARG A 249 -10.88 9.16 -6.99
N VAL A 250 -11.73 8.35 -6.38
CA VAL A 250 -11.42 7.63 -5.13
C VAL A 250 -11.70 6.14 -5.33
N GLY A 251 -10.65 5.36 -5.53
CA GLY A 251 -10.74 3.91 -5.67
C GLY A 251 -10.58 3.20 -4.34
N ILE A 252 -11.51 2.33 -3.99
CA ILE A 252 -11.52 1.57 -2.75
C ILE A 252 -11.46 0.07 -3.07
N SER A 253 -10.34 -0.54 -2.69
CA SER A 253 -10.14 -1.98 -2.69
C SER A 253 -10.74 -2.57 -1.41
N ALA A 254 -11.95 -3.12 -1.53
CA ALA A 254 -12.64 -3.80 -0.45
C ALA A 254 -11.94 -5.13 -0.14
N SER A 255 -11.30 -5.18 1.03
CA SER A 255 -10.51 -6.32 1.47
C SER A 255 -11.35 -7.22 2.38
N PHE A 256 -11.90 -8.29 1.82
CA PHE A 256 -12.55 -9.36 2.58
C PHE A 256 -12.20 -10.72 1.98
N ASP A 257 -12.11 -11.73 2.85
CA ASP A 257 -11.50 -13.03 2.51
C ASP A 257 -12.50 -14.18 2.55
N GLY A 258 -13.79 -13.87 2.64
CA GLY A 258 -14.91 -14.80 2.66
C GLY A 258 -16.23 -14.03 2.76
N VAL A 259 -17.36 -14.74 2.81
CA VAL A 259 -18.69 -14.16 3.05
C VAL A 259 -19.22 -14.68 4.38
N GLY A 260 -19.87 -13.81 5.16
CA GLY A 260 -20.39 -14.17 6.49
C GLY A 260 -19.28 -14.62 7.44
N GLY A 261 -19.55 -15.71 8.18
CA GLY A 261 -18.66 -16.23 9.22
C GLY A 261 -17.24 -16.58 8.75
N VAL A 262 -17.04 -16.89 7.47
CA VAL A 262 -15.69 -17.16 6.92
C VAL A 262 -14.83 -15.89 6.98
N ASN A 263 -15.40 -14.72 6.61
CA ASN A 263 -14.69 -13.45 6.74
C ASN A 263 -14.39 -13.11 8.20
N ASP A 264 -15.38 -13.30 9.08
CA ASP A 264 -15.25 -12.99 10.51
C ASP A 264 -14.17 -13.85 11.17
N TYR A 265 -14.06 -15.11 10.76
CA TYR A 265 -13.01 -16.01 11.21
C TYR A 265 -11.63 -15.59 10.70
N ILE A 266 -11.48 -15.39 9.39
CA ILE A 266 -10.19 -15.06 8.77
C ILE A 266 -9.70 -13.67 9.18
N ARG A 267 -10.61 -12.68 9.21
CA ARG A 267 -10.33 -11.27 9.49
C ARG A 267 -10.80 -10.84 10.89
N PHE A 268 -10.61 -11.69 11.89
CA PHE A 268 -11.03 -11.42 13.27
C PHE A 268 -10.55 -10.04 13.80
N PRO A 269 -11.36 -9.28 14.58
CA PRO A 269 -12.75 -9.53 14.98
C PRO A 269 -13.77 -8.86 14.04
N SER A 270 -13.57 -8.95 12.72
CA SER A 270 -14.53 -8.43 11.74
C SER A 270 -15.94 -8.99 11.97
N LYS A 271 -16.92 -8.21 11.51
CA LYS A 271 -18.34 -8.58 11.45
C LYS A 271 -18.83 -8.31 10.05
N TRP A 272 -19.18 -9.37 9.33
CA TRP A 272 -19.56 -9.32 7.93
C TRP A 272 -20.68 -8.33 7.69
N GLU A 273 -21.64 -8.24 8.60
CA GLU A 273 -22.78 -7.32 8.49
C GLU A 273 -22.33 -5.86 8.44
N ASN A 274 -21.26 -5.49 9.16
CA ASN A 274 -20.70 -4.15 9.10
C ASN A 274 -20.00 -3.89 7.76
N VAL A 275 -19.24 -4.88 7.27
CA VAL A 275 -18.55 -4.80 5.98
C VAL A 275 -19.56 -4.66 4.83
N GLU A 276 -20.59 -5.49 4.81
CA GLU A 276 -21.65 -5.49 3.80
C GLU A 276 -22.48 -4.20 3.84
N ARG A 277 -22.85 -3.71 5.03
CA ARG A 277 -23.51 -2.40 5.17
C ARG A 277 -22.67 -1.28 4.59
N ASN A 278 -21.38 -1.24 4.89
CA ASN A 278 -20.50 -0.19 4.40
C ASN A 278 -20.28 -0.30 2.88
N LEU A 279 -20.20 -1.53 2.34
CA LEU A 279 -20.19 -1.76 0.90
C LEU A 279 -21.45 -1.18 0.24
N HIS A 280 -22.63 -1.39 0.81
CA HIS A 280 -23.87 -0.77 0.31
C HIS A 280 -23.81 0.75 0.35
N THR A 281 -23.33 1.34 1.45
CA THR A 281 -23.16 2.80 1.58
C THR A 281 -22.28 3.32 0.45
N LEU A 282 -21.08 2.75 0.26
CA LEU A 282 -20.14 3.20 -0.75
C LEU A 282 -20.68 2.99 -2.18
N ASN A 283 -21.34 1.86 -2.43
CA ASN A 283 -21.92 1.56 -3.73
C ASN A 283 -23.06 2.52 -4.11
N ASN A 284 -23.71 3.15 -3.12
CA ASN A 284 -24.76 4.14 -3.34
C ASN A 284 -24.25 5.56 -3.57
N LEU A 285 -22.98 5.86 -3.25
CA LEU A 285 -22.40 7.19 -3.49
C LEU A 285 -22.22 7.48 -4.98
N GLY A 286 -21.79 6.49 -5.77
CA GLY A 286 -21.44 6.70 -7.17
C GLY A 286 -20.14 7.51 -7.34
N GLU A 287 -20.01 8.25 -8.44
CA GLU A 287 -18.80 9.03 -8.72
C GLU A 287 -18.57 10.14 -7.66
N PRO A 288 -17.32 10.39 -7.24
CA PRO A 288 -16.06 9.88 -7.79
C PRO A 288 -15.57 8.56 -7.17
N VAL A 289 -16.40 7.89 -6.36
CA VAL A 289 -16.03 6.68 -5.61
C VAL A 289 -16.19 5.44 -6.47
N GLU A 290 -15.13 4.67 -6.62
CA GLU A 290 -15.08 3.37 -7.30
C GLU A 290 -14.76 2.27 -6.31
N LEU A 291 -15.37 1.10 -6.49
CA LEU A 291 -15.21 -0.04 -5.60
C LEU A 291 -14.81 -1.29 -6.39
N TRP A 292 -13.91 -2.09 -5.83
CA TRP A 292 -13.67 -3.46 -6.29
C TRP A 292 -13.37 -4.36 -5.11
N VAL A 293 -13.52 -5.67 -5.33
CA VAL A 293 -13.31 -6.68 -4.30
C VAL A 293 -11.96 -7.35 -4.50
N GLN A 294 -11.19 -7.43 -3.43
CA GLN A 294 -9.84 -7.96 -3.43
C GLN A 294 -9.66 -8.95 -2.27
N PRO A 295 -10.00 -10.23 -2.49
CA PRO A 295 -9.71 -11.28 -1.52
C PRO A 295 -8.22 -11.65 -1.56
N CYS A 296 -7.66 -12.01 -0.41
CA CYS A 296 -6.37 -12.65 -0.29
C CYS A 296 -6.57 -14.17 -0.24
N VAL A 297 -6.30 -14.81 -1.37
CA VAL A 297 -6.39 -16.26 -1.57
C VAL A 297 -5.33 -16.95 -0.72
N GLN A 298 -5.80 -17.84 0.15
CA GLN A 298 -5.00 -18.56 1.14
C GLN A 298 -5.66 -19.91 1.45
N ALA A 299 -4.94 -20.77 2.18
CA ALA A 299 -5.43 -22.09 2.56
C ALA A 299 -6.80 -22.06 3.26
N LEU A 300 -7.10 -20.98 4.01
CA LEU A 300 -8.35 -20.82 4.76
C LEU A 300 -9.57 -20.46 3.90
N ASN A 301 -9.40 -20.01 2.65
CA ASN A 301 -10.53 -19.59 1.80
C ASN A 301 -10.48 -20.13 0.37
N VAL A 302 -9.44 -20.87 -0.02
CA VAL A 302 -9.30 -21.36 -1.40
C VAL A 302 -10.49 -22.20 -1.85
N LEU A 303 -11.09 -22.97 -0.93
CA LEU A 303 -12.29 -23.77 -1.18
C LEU A 303 -13.60 -22.95 -1.12
N ASP A 304 -13.56 -21.74 -0.57
CA ASP A 304 -14.70 -20.83 -0.42
C ASP A 304 -14.70 -19.69 -1.46
N LEU A 305 -13.71 -19.63 -2.37
CA LEU A 305 -13.62 -18.58 -3.39
C LEU A 305 -14.90 -18.48 -4.23
N ALA A 306 -15.53 -19.60 -4.59
CA ALA A 306 -16.77 -19.63 -5.35
C ALA A 306 -17.89 -18.81 -4.68
N LYS A 307 -17.99 -18.85 -3.34
CA LYS A 307 -19.00 -18.07 -2.59
C LYS A 307 -18.73 -16.58 -2.66
N ILE A 308 -17.47 -16.16 -2.72
CA ILE A 308 -17.09 -14.76 -2.93
C ILE A 308 -17.52 -14.30 -4.34
N TYR A 309 -17.31 -15.14 -5.36
CA TYR A 309 -17.78 -14.88 -6.72
C TYR A 309 -19.31 -14.77 -6.79
N GLU A 310 -20.04 -15.72 -6.20
CA GLU A 310 -21.50 -15.72 -6.13
C GLU A 310 -22.03 -14.46 -5.45
N TRP A 311 -21.47 -14.10 -4.29
CA TRP A 311 -21.83 -12.85 -3.60
C TRP A 311 -21.56 -11.64 -4.50
N ARG A 312 -20.40 -11.58 -5.17
CA ARG A 312 -20.05 -10.46 -6.05
C ARG A 312 -20.97 -10.34 -7.26
N MET A 313 -21.49 -11.45 -7.78
CA MET A 313 -22.47 -11.46 -8.88
C MET A 313 -23.84 -10.96 -8.43
N GLY A 314 -24.26 -11.28 -7.20
CA GLY A 314 -25.47 -10.75 -6.59
C GLY A 314 -25.33 -9.26 -6.22
N PHE A 315 -24.18 -8.89 -5.64
CA PHE A 315 -23.84 -7.53 -5.25
C PHE A 315 -23.31 -6.74 -6.46
N LYS A 316 -24.23 -6.13 -7.21
CA LYS A 316 -23.89 -5.30 -8.37
C LYS A 316 -23.20 -3.99 -7.95
N ILE A 317 -21.88 -3.96 -7.99
CA ILE A 317 -21.11 -2.71 -7.85
C ILE A 317 -21.42 -1.81 -9.06
N LYS A 318 -21.98 -0.62 -8.79
CA LYS A 318 -22.42 0.36 -9.79
C LYS A 318 -21.25 1.08 -10.44
N ASN A 319 -20.25 1.46 -9.64
CA ASN A 319 -19.04 2.13 -10.09
C ASN A 319 -17.81 1.31 -9.66
N THR A 320 -17.17 0.65 -10.62
CA THR A 320 -16.03 -0.23 -10.40
C THR A 320 -14.85 0.23 -11.26
N LEU A 321 -13.64 -0.21 -10.88
CA LEU A 321 -12.44 -0.01 -11.70
C LEU A 321 -12.73 -0.45 -13.14
N LYS A 322 -12.57 0.47 -14.09
CA LYS A 322 -12.60 0.18 -15.53
C LYS A 322 -11.30 -0.54 -15.91
N SER A 323 -11.19 -1.82 -15.57
CA SER A 323 -10.07 -2.67 -15.98
C SER A 323 -10.27 -3.19 -17.40
N SER A 324 -9.18 -3.43 -18.12
CA SER A 324 -9.18 -4.22 -19.35
C SER A 324 -9.49 -5.70 -19.09
N SER A 325 -9.31 -6.18 -17.85
CA SER A 325 -9.68 -7.53 -17.44
C SER A 325 -11.17 -7.61 -17.09
N LYS A 326 -11.90 -8.54 -17.72
CA LYS A 326 -13.31 -8.86 -17.37
C LYS A 326 -13.50 -9.51 -15.99
N SER A 327 -12.46 -9.57 -15.15
CA SER A 327 -12.53 -10.23 -13.84
C SER A 327 -13.39 -9.43 -12.87
N ILE A 328 -14.36 -10.10 -12.26
CA ILE A 328 -15.27 -9.49 -11.27
C ILE A 328 -14.62 -9.34 -9.88
N LEU A 329 -13.51 -10.05 -9.65
CA LEU A 329 -12.65 -9.98 -8.46
C LEU A 329 -11.23 -9.62 -8.86
N ASN A 330 -10.46 -9.05 -7.94
CA ASN A 330 -9.04 -8.79 -8.10
C ASN A 330 -8.22 -9.52 -7.02
N PRO A 331 -8.18 -10.88 -7.05
CA PRO A 331 -7.58 -11.66 -5.97
C PRO A 331 -6.06 -11.43 -5.86
N LEU A 332 -5.57 -11.42 -4.63
CA LEU A 332 -4.15 -11.50 -4.32
C LEU A 332 -3.84 -12.90 -3.79
N ILE A 333 -2.67 -13.44 -4.12
CA ILE A 333 -2.21 -14.71 -3.53
C ILE A 333 -1.39 -14.38 -2.28
N LEU A 334 -1.71 -15.05 -1.16
CA LEU A 334 -0.97 -14.86 0.08
C LEU A 334 0.49 -15.31 -0.07
N GLN A 335 1.44 -14.41 0.18
CA GLN A 335 2.88 -14.70 0.12
C GLN A 335 3.43 -15.23 1.44
N ASP A 336 2.98 -14.65 2.54
CA ASP A 336 3.37 -14.99 3.91
C ASP A 336 2.16 -14.82 4.86
N PRO A 337 2.05 -15.63 5.91
CA PRO A 337 2.98 -16.70 6.27
C PRO A 337 2.85 -17.94 5.36
N LYS A 338 3.98 -18.62 5.11
CA LYS A 338 4.05 -19.75 4.18
C LYS A 338 3.07 -20.88 4.48
N TYR A 339 2.79 -21.16 5.74
CA TYR A 339 1.86 -22.22 6.14
C TYR A 339 0.39 -21.93 5.77
N LEU A 340 0.04 -20.69 5.40
CA LEU A 340 -1.27 -20.34 4.86
C LEU A 340 -1.24 -20.08 3.35
N SER A 341 -0.05 -20.04 2.74
CA SER A 341 0.07 -19.81 1.30
C SER A 341 -0.44 -21.01 0.52
N VAL A 342 -1.09 -20.75 -0.61
CA VAL A 342 -1.50 -21.79 -1.58
C VAL A 342 -0.45 -22.02 -2.67
N GLN A 343 0.66 -21.27 -2.62
CA GLN A 343 1.80 -21.49 -3.51
C GLN A 343 2.62 -22.65 -2.94
N VAL A 344 2.62 -23.78 -3.65
CA VAL A 344 3.36 -25.00 -3.31
C VAL A 344 4.78 -24.92 -3.85
#